data_AF-A0A1Y2ZU99-F1
#
_entry.id   AF-A0A1Y2ZU99-F1
#
_cell.length_a   1.000
_cell.length_b   1.000
_cell.length_c   1.000
_cell.angle_alpha   90.00
_cell.angle_beta   90.00
_cell.angle_gamma   90.00
#
_symmetry.space_group_name_H-M   'P 1'
#
loop_
_entity.id
_entity.type
_entity.pdbx_description
1 polymer ?
#
loop_
_entity_poly.entity_id
_entity_poly.type
_entity_poly.pdbx_seq_one_letter_code
_entity_poly.pdbx_strand_id
1 'polypeptide(L)'
;MFEYEGLENEWFEKYKINVPLIDSDHLNLFMEISRFNEHLQSGMSSEELEKSLSFLDKYVSAHFAREEMLMREKGYPLYIEHKTLHLQLKKVVFAVRRVFQTDIDKVDKVKLNDFLYNWLVEHIQKVDIKLAPYVNGPYIGTGLYATERLQSITLIEQVPLDEELVEVTVKVPMSKQKVIERCAYAFMHNTPEAQDLEEIALAATGMTIEEAMELAETVLIN
;
A
#
# COMPACT_ATOMS: atom_id res chain seq x y z
N MET A 1 1.12 -19.69 -24.40
CA MET A 1 1.24 -18.29 -24.83
C MET A 1 -0.19 -17.77 -24.84
N PHE A 2 -0.62 -17.19 -23.72
CA PHE A 2 -1.99 -16.71 -23.56
C PHE A 2 -2.15 -15.38 -24.30
N GLU A 3 -3.25 -15.22 -25.03
CA GLU A 3 -3.61 -14.00 -25.76
C GLU A 3 -3.98 -12.89 -24.75
N TYR A 4 -2.97 -12.11 -24.33
CA TYR A 4 -3.19 -10.92 -23.49
C TYR A 4 -3.86 -9.75 -24.25
N GLU A 5 -3.81 -9.74 -25.59
CA GLU A 5 -4.32 -8.64 -26.42
C GLU A 5 -5.85 -8.45 -26.36
N GLY A 6 -6.62 -9.50 -26.02
CA GLY A 6 -8.07 -9.41 -25.83
C GLY A 6 -8.49 -8.91 -24.46
N LEU A 7 -7.75 -9.31 -23.41
CA LEU A 7 -8.02 -8.96 -22.02
C LEU A 7 -7.75 -7.49 -21.73
N GLU A 8 -6.73 -6.89 -22.35
CA GLU A 8 -6.44 -5.45 -22.16
C GLU A 8 -7.60 -4.57 -22.60
N ASN A 9 -8.21 -4.84 -23.76
CA ASN A 9 -9.31 -4.01 -24.28
C ASN A 9 -10.58 -4.13 -23.43
N GLU A 10 -10.99 -5.34 -23.05
CA GLU A 10 -12.16 -5.52 -22.17
C GLU A 10 -11.95 -4.93 -20.78
N TRP A 11 -10.72 -5.02 -20.25
CA TRP A 11 -10.34 -4.41 -18.99
C TRP A 11 -10.41 -2.88 -19.05
N PHE A 12 -9.79 -2.29 -20.07
CA PHE A 12 -9.76 -0.84 -20.26
C PHE A 12 -11.16 -0.26 -20.37
N GLU A 13 -12.08 -0.92 -21.08
CA GLU A 13 -13.46 -0.42 -21.18
C GLU A 13 -14.21 -0.44 -19.84
N LYS A 14 -13.86 -1.37 -18.94
CA LYS A 14 -14.63 -1.62 -17.71
C LYS A 14 -14.09 -0.89 -16.46
N TYR A 15 -12.78 -0.67 -16.38
CA TYR A 15 -12.14 -0.24 -15.14
C TYR A 15 -11.32 1.05 -15.27
N LYS A 16 -11.11 1.55 -16.49
CA LYS A 16 -10.33 2.76 -16.72
C LYS A 16 -10.95 3.97 -16.02
N ILE A 17 -10.12 4.70 -15.27
CA ILE A 17 -10.48 5.96 -14.62
C ILE A 17 -10.03 7.18 -15.42
N ASN A 18 -9.32 6.98 -16.54
CA ASN A 18 -8.75 8.01 -17.43
C ASN A 18 -7.59 8.78 -16.80
N VAL A 19 -6.80 8.11 -15.97
CA VAL A 19 -5.53 8.64 -15.47
C VAL A 19 -4.45 7.67 -15.94
N PRO A 20 -3.75 7.93 -17.07
CA PRO A 20 -2.95 6.91 -17.76
C PRO A 20 -1.92 6.16 -16.90
N LEU A 21 -1.25 6.87 -15.99
CA LEU A 21 -0.30 6.26 -15.05
C LEU A 21 -0.98 5.28 -14.09
N ILE A 22 -2.15 5.65 -13.59
CA ILE A 22 -2.93 4.85 -12.64
C ILE A 22 -3.64 3.69 -13.34
N ASP A 23 -4.23 3.93 -14.51
CA ASP A 23 -4.84 2.89 -15.35
C ASP A 23 -3.82 1.78 -15.69
N SER A 24 -2.57 2.17 -15.98
CA SER A 24 -1.49 1.21 -16.22
C SER A 24 -1.12 0.41 -14.97
N ASP A 25 -1.09 1.03 -13.80
CA ASP A 25 -0.84 0.33 -12.54
C ASP A 25 -1.96 -0.67 -12.22
N HIS A 26 -3.22 -0.27 -12.40
CA HIS A 26 -4.37 -1.13 -12.14
C HIS A 26 -4.37 -2.36 -13.06
N LEU A 27 -4.11 -2.20 -14.35
CA LEU A 27 -3.98 -3.33 -15.28
C LEU A 27 -2.91 -4.32 -14.80
N ASN A 28 -1.74 -3.82 -14.41
CA ASN A 28 -0.67 -4.66 -13.86
C ASN A 28 -1.08 -5.36 -12.56
N LEU A 29 -1.83 -4.70 -11.67
CA LEU A 29 -2.37 -5.32 -10.46
C LEU A 29 -3.31 -6.48 -10.78
N PHE A 30 -4.20 -6.34 -11.76
CA PHE A 30 -5.06 -7.45 -12.20
C PHE A 30 -4.26 -8.61 -12.77
N MET A 31 -3.19 -8.34 -13.52
CA MET A 31 -2.29 -9.38 -14.03
C MET A 31 -1.57 -10.11 -12.88
N GLU A 32 -1.07 -9.38 -11.88
CA GLU A 32 -0.37 -9.98 -10.74
C GLU A 32 -1.31 -10.78 -9.83
N ILE A 33 -2.56 -10.33 -9.63
CA ILE A 33 -3.59 -11.12 -8.93
C ILE A 33 -3.89 -12.40 -9.70
N SER A 34 -4.04 -12.30 -11.04
CA SER A 34 -4.30 -13.47 -11.89
C SER A 34 -3.14 -14.48 -11.83
N ARG A 35 -1.90 -13.99 -11.87
CA ARG A 35 -0.70 -14.80 -11.73
C ARG A 35 -0.61 -15.46 -10.34
N PHE A 36 -0.95 -14.73 -9.29
CA PHE A 36 -1.02 -15.29 -7.94
C PHE A 36 -2.06 -16.43 -7.85
N ASN A 37 -3.22 -16.29 -8.48
CA ASN A 37 -4.22 -17.35 -8.58
C ASN A 37 -3.69 -18.60 -9.30
N GLU A 38 -2.96 -18.43 -10.40
CA GLU A 38 -2.32 -19.55 -11.11
C GLU A 38 -1.31 -20.28 -10.22
N HIS A 39 -0.52 -19.55 -9.43
CA HIS A 39 0.39 -20.13 -8.45
C HIS A 39 -0.36 -20.91 -7.35
N LEU A 40 -1.50 -20.38 -6.88
CA LEU A 40 -2.35 -21.08 -5.88
C LEU A 40 -2.91 -22.39 -6.43
N GLN A 41 -3.37 -22.41 -7.69
CA GLN A 41 -3.97 -23.57 -8.33
C GLN A 41 -2.95 -24.64 -8.74
N SER A 42 -1.71 -24.25 -9.06
CA SER A 42 -0.65 -25.16 -9.49
C SER A 42 0.00 -25.95 -8.33
N GLY A 43 -0.43 -25.73 -7.09
CA GLY A 43 0.08 -26.46 -5.93
C GLY A 43 1.53 -26.12 -5.57
N MET A 44 1.94 -24.88 -5.83
CA MET A 44 3.26 -24.37 -5.44
C MET A 44 3.49 -24.49 -3.92
N SER A 45 4.77 -24.55 -3.53
CA SER A 45 5.15 -24.60 -2.11
C SER A 45 4.76 -23.31 -1.37
N SER A 46 4.65 -23.38 -0.03
CA SER A 46 4.38 -22.20 0.80
C SER A 46 5.39 -21.08 0.57
N GLU A 47 6.67 -21.42 0.37
CA GLU A 47 7.72 -20.43 0.12
C GLU A 47 7.53 -19.70 -1.21
N GLU A 48 7.11 -20.40 -2.26
CA GLU A 48 6.84 -19.80 -3.58
C GLU A 48 5.60 -18.91 -3.54
N LEU A 49 4.56 -19.32 -2.82
CA LEU A 49 3.35 -18.54 -2.62
C LEU A 49 3.58 -17.30 -1.76
N GLU A 50 4.41 -17.41 -0.71
CA GLU A 50 4.86 -16.23 0.07
C GLU A 50 5.62 -15.26 -0.82
N LYS A 51 6.54 -15.74 -1.66
CA LYS A 51 7.28 -14.89 -2.61
C LYS A 51 6.34 -14.19 -3.59
N SER A 52 5.36 -14.90 -4.11
CA SER A 52 4.35 -14.33 -5.02
C SER A 52 3.51 -13.26 -4.32
N LEU A 53 3.04 -13.53 -3.10
CA LEU A 53 2.26 -12.58 -2.31
C LEU A 53 3.10 -11.37 -1.87
N SER A 54 4.38 -11.57 -1.56
CA SER A 54 5.36 -10.52 -1.26
C SER A 54 5.64 -9.62 -2.47
N PHE A 55 5.62 -10.18 -3.69
CA PHE A 55 5.72 -9.39 -4.91
C PHE A 55 4.47 -8.53 -5.12
N LEU A 56 3.28 -9.13 -4.98
CA LEU A 56 2.00 -8.42 -5.07
C LEU A 56 1.91 -7.29 -4.04
N ASP A 57 2.26 -7.56 -2.78
CA ASP A 57 2.27 -6.58 -1.68
C ASP A 57 3.18 -5.37 -1.98
N LYS A 58 4.37 -5.62 -2.52
CA LYS A 58 5.28 -4.54 -2.94
C LYS A 58 4.68 -3.71 -4.09
N TYR A 59 4.05 -4.37 -5.06
CA TYR A 59 3.46 -3.68 -6.20
C TYR A 59 2.26 -2.82 -5.78
N VAL A 60 1.35 -3.39 -4.98
CA VAL A 60 0.22 -2.68 -4.34
C VAL A 60 0.71 -1.49 -3.54
N SER A 61 1.72 -1.67 -2.68
CA SER A 61 2.29 -0.60 -1.87
C SER A 61 2.88 0.53 -2.72
N ALA A 62 3.56 0.20 -3.83
CA ALA A 62 4.12 1.18 -4.73
C ALA A 62 3.04 1.94 -5.51
N HIS A 63 1.99 1.25 -5.94
CA HIS A 63 0.82 1.85 -6.59
C HIS A 63 0.12 2.85 -5.65
N PHE A 64 -0.23 2.43 -4.43
CA PHE A 64 -0.84 3.32 -3.44
C PHE A 64 0.04 4.54 -3.13
N ALA A 65 1.36 4.37 -3.02
CA ALA A 65 2.26 5.50 -2.81
C ALA A 65 2.22 6.51 -3.97
N ARG A 66 2.07 6.05 -5.22
CA ARG A 66 1.93 6.93 -6.39
C ARG A 66 0.61 7.69 -6.37
N GLU A 67 -0.50 7.01 -6.07
CA GLU A 67 -1.80 7.65 -5.94
C GLU A 67 -1.81 8.67 -4.79
N GLU A 68 -1.30 8.30 -3.62
CA GLU A 68 -1.22 9.17 -2.44
C GLU A 68 -0.35 10.41 -2.69
N MET A 69 0.76 10.25 -3.41
CA MET A 69 1.56 11.39 -3.86
C MET A 69 0.76 12.31 -4.80
N LEU A 70 0.08 11.74 -5.80
CA LEU A 70 -0.72 12.48 -6.76
C LEU A 70 -1.91 13.20 -6.08
N MET A 71 -2.57 12.55 -5.12
CA MET A 71 -3.63 13.12 -4.31
C MET A 71 -3.13 14.35 -3.54
N ARG A 72 -1.97 14.25 -2.90
CA ARG A 72 -1.35 15.37 -2.15
C ARG A 72 -0.97 16.52 -3.09
N GLU A 73 -0.33 16.23 -4.23
CA GLU A 73 0.05 17.23 -5.23
C GLU A 73 -1.15 17.99 -5.80
N LYS A 74 -2.29 17.29 -5.98
CA LYS A 74 -3.53 17.88 -6.51
C LYS A 74 -4.43 18.48 -5.43
N GLY A 75 -4.09 18.36 -4.15
CA GLY A 75 -4.93 18.82 -3.04
C GLY A 75 -6.27 18.10 -2.98
N TYR A 76 -6.28 16.79 -3.22
CA TYR A 76 -7.48 15.97 -3.24
C TYR A 76 -8.15 15.92 -1.85
N PRO A 77 -9.42 16.34 -1.70
CA PRO A 77 -10.03 16.53 -0.39
C PRO A 77 -10.31 15.23 0.38
N LEU A 78 -10.44 14.09 -0.32
CA LEU A 78 -10.74 12.79 0.30
C LEU A 78 -9.48 11.95 0.55
N TYR A 79 -8.29 12.58 0.54
CA TYR A 79 -7.00 11.89 0.69
C TYR A 79 -6.95 10.97 1.92
N ILE A 80 -7.37 11.47 3.09
CA ILE A 80 -7.31 10.71 4.35
C ILE A 80 -8.19 9.46 4.29
N GLU A 81 -9.40 9.59 3.75
CA GLU A 81 -10.37 8.49 3.63
C GLU A 81 -9.87 7.45 2.61
N HIS A 82 -9.32 7.89 1.48
CA HIS A 82 -8.72 7.02 0.46
C HIS A 82 -7.54 6.25 1.02
N LYS A 83 -6.59 6.93 1.66
CA LYS A 83 -5.41 6.31 2.30
C LYS A 83 -5.81 5.32 3.39
N THR A 84 -6.88 5.57 4.14
CA THR A 84 -7.39 4.63 5.16
C THR A 84 -7.76 3.28 4.53
N LEU A 85 -8.38 3.28 3.35
CA LEU A 85 -8.72 2.05 2.63
C LEU A 85 -7.45 1.29 2.17
N HIS A 86 -6.42 2.02 1.71
CA HIS A 86 -5.13 1.41 1.35
C HIS A 86 -4.50 0.70 2.56
N LEU A 87 -4.50 1.35 3.72
CA LEU A 87 -3.95 0.80 4.95
C LEU A 87 -4.70 -0.44 5.41
N GLN A 88 -6.03 -0.45 5.30
CA GLN A 88 -6.84 -1.62 5.61
C GLN A 88 -6.46 -2.82 4.74
N LEU A 89 -6.30 -2.63 3.42
CA LEU A 89 -5.84 -3.71 2.55
C LEU A 89 -4.43 -4.19 2.94
N LYS A 90 -3.48 -3.27 3.16
CA LYS A 90 -2.10 -3.62 3.57
C LYS A 90 -2.10 -4.47 4.84
N LYS A 91 -2.94 -4.14 5.83
CA LYS A 91 -3.09 -4.92 7.07
C LYS A 91 -3.60 -6.33 6.82
N VAL A 92 -4.63 -6.48 5.97
CA VAL A 92 -5.15 -7.80 5.59
C VAL A 92 -4.05 -8.61 4.89
N VAL A 93 -3.41 -8.06 3.85
CA VAL A 93 -2.35 -8.75 3.11
C VAL A 93 -1.20 -9.16 4.04
N PHE A 94 -0.80 -8.29 4.97
CA PHE A 94 0.21 -8.63 5.98
C PHE A 94 -0.22 -9.81 6.86
N ALA A 95 -1.46 -9.82 7.36
CA ALA A 95 -2.00 -10.92 8.15
C ALA A 95 -2.00 -12.24 7.38
N VAL A 96 -2.44 -12.23 6.10
CA VAL A 96 -2.38 -13.42 5.24
C VAL A 96 -0.97 -13.95 5.09
N ARG A 97 0.01 -13.06 4.83
CA ARG A 97 1.42 -13.44 4.71
C ARG A 97 1.94 -14.09 5.99
N ARG A 98 1.53 -13.59 7.17
CA ARG A 98 1.86 -14.20 8.46
C ARG A 98 1.29 -15.60 8.59
N VAL A 99 0.03 -15.82 8.21
CA VAL A 99 -0.59 -17.14 8.26
C VAL A 99 0.13 -18.11 7.31
N PHE A 100 0.40 -17.71 6.06
CA PHE A 100 1.17 -18.52 5.09
C PHE A 100 2.52 -18.98 5.61
N GLN A 101 3.25 -18.12 6.33
CA GLN A 101 4.55 -18.47 6.93
C GLN A 101 4.44 -19.55 8.02
N THR A 102 3.26 -19.73 8.62
CA THR A 102 3.01 -20.74 9.65
C THR A 102 2.42 -22.02 9.08
N ASP A 103 1.31 -21.92 8.35
CA ASP A 103 0.56 -23.02 7.78
C ASP A 103 -0.29 -22.51 6.62
N ILE A 104 0.08 -22.94 5.41
CA ILE A 104 -0.57 -22.51 4.18
C ILE A 104 -2.01 -23.01 4.06
N ASP A 105 -2.34 -24.14 4.67
CA ASP A 105 -3.65 -24.77 4.53
C ASP A 105 -4.72 -24.11 5.42
N LYS A 106 -4.30 -23.20 6.31
CA LYS A 106 -5.21 -22.36 7.12
C LYS A 106 -5.85 -21.21 6.35
N VAL A 107 -5.40 -20.94 5.13
CA VAL A 107 -5.95 -19.87 4.30
C VAL A 107 -6.77 -20.48 3.17
N ASP A 108 -8.04 -20.07 3.06
CA ASP A 108 -8.82 -20.38 1.87
C ASP A 108 -8.28 -19.58 0.67
N LYS A 109 -7.57 -20.30 -0.20
CA LYS A 109 -6.90 -19.76 -1.39
C LYS A 109 -7.89 -19.15 -2.39
N VAL A 110 -9.07 -19.74 -2.52
CA VAL A 110 -10.12 -19.26 -3.44
C VAL A 110 -10.67 -17.93 -2.92
N LYS A 111 -11.02 -17.88 -1.63
CA LYS A 111 -11.50 -16.65 -1.01
C LYS A 111 -10.48 -15.55 -1.01
N LEU A 112 -9.20 -15.87 -0.82
CA LEU A 112 -8.13 -14.88 -0.90
C LEU A 112 -8.09 -14.22 -2.28
N ASN A 113 -8.12 -15.02 -3.33
CA ASN A 113 -8.14 -14.51 -4.68
C ASN A 113 -9.40 -13.66 -4.94
N ASP A 114 -10.58 -14.16 -4.54
CA ASP A 114 -11.85 -13.44 -4.72
C ASP A 114 -11.86 -12.12 -3.94
N PHE A 115 -11.33 -12.11 -2.72
CA PHE A 115 -11.18 -10.90 -1.92
C PHE A 115 -10.28 -9.87 -2.61
N LEU A 116 -9.08 -10.27 -3.06
CA LEU A 116 -8.14 -9.35 -3.71
C LEU A 116 -8.73 -8.77 -5.00
N TYR A 117 -9.35 -9.61 -5.82
CA TYR A 117 -9.99 -9.19 -7.07
C TYR A 117 -11.16 -8.24 -6.81
N ASN A 118 -12.08 -8.61 -5.90
CA ASN A 118 -13.26 -7.81 -5.60
C ASN A 118 -12.87 -6.48 -4.94
N TRP A 119 -11.93 -6.49 -3.99
CA TRP A 119 -11.42 -5.27 -3.38
C TRP A 119 -10.87 -4.33 -4.44
N LEU A 120 -10.05 -4.82 -5.37
CA LEU A 120 -9.46 -4.00 -6.42
C LEU A 120 -10.54 -3.40 -7.33
N VAL A 121 -11.49 -4.21 -7.79
CA VAL A 121 -12.62 -3.74 -8.63
C VAL A 121 -13.42 -2.67 -7.91
N GLU A 122 -13.82 -2.92 -6.66
CA GLU A 122 -14.62 -1.96 -5.90
C GLU A 122 -13.86 -0.68 -5.59
N HIS A 123 -12.58 -0.78 -5.26
CA HIS A 123 -11.72 0.35 -4.98
C HIS A 123 -11.59 1.27 -6.21
N ILE A 124 -11.25 0.70 -7.37
CA ILE A 124 -11.12 1.45 -8.61
C ILE A 124 -12.43 2.17 -8.97
N GLN A 125 -13.54 1.42 -8.97
CA GLN A 125 -14.81 1.93 -9.48
C GLN A 125 -15.53 2.88 -8.51
N LYS A 126 -15.24 2.83 -7.20
CA LYS A 126 -15.94 3.64 -6.19
C LYS A 126 -15.05 4.71 -5.55
N VAL A 127 -13.73 4.51 -5.58
CA VAL A 127 -12.76 5.36 -4.88
C VAL A 127 -11.84 6.03 -5.89
N ASP A 128 -11.05 5.29 -6.68
CA ASP A 128 -10.04 5.88 -7.57
C ASP A 128 -10.66 6.72 -8.70
N ILE A 129 -11.85 6.33 -9.20
CA ILE A 129 -12.57 7.11 -10.20
C ILE A 129 -12.84 8.56 -9.76
N LYS A 130 -12.93 8.81 -8.44
CA LYS A 130 -13.17 10.15 -7.87
C LYS A 130 -11.92 11.03 -7.94
N LEU A 131 -10.73 10.45 -8.10
CA LEU A 131 -9.47 11.17 -8.28
C LEU A 131 -9.36 11.77 -9.69
N ALA A 132 -9.93 11.09 -10.70
CA ALA A 132 -9.77 11.46 -12.11
C ALA A 132 -10.10 12.94 -12.45
N PRO A 133 -11.21 13.53 -11.95
CA PRO A 133 -11.51 14.95 -12.21
C PRO A 133 -10.46 15.93 -11.64
N TYR A 134 -9.78 15.57 -10.55
CA TYR A 134 -8.76 16.41 -9.91
C TYR A 134 -7.41 16.30 -10.63
N VAL A 135 -7.13 15.15 -11.24
CA VAL A 135 -5.90 14.93 -12.01
C VAL A 135 -6.01 15.56 -13.40
N ASN A 136 -7.14 15.37 -14.06
CA ASN A 136 -7.38 15.80 -15.44
C ASN A 136 -7.99 17.21 -15.57
N GLY A 137 -8.59 17.73 -14.51
CA GLY A 137 -9.23 19.04 -14.50
C GLY A 137 -8.23 20.20 -14.27
N PRO A 138 -8.69 21.47 -14.39
CA PRO A 138 -7.88 22.66 -14.13
C PRO A 138 -7.56 22.86 -12.64
N TYR A 139 -7.80 21.84 -11.80
CA TYR A 139 -7.58 21.90 -10.36
C TYR A 139 -6.08 21.88 -10.10
N ILE A 140 -5.52 23.09 -9.99
CA ILE A 140 -4.19 23.31 -9.45
C ILE A 140 -4.41 23.41 -7.95
N GLY A 141 -4.05 22.35 -7.21
CA GLY A 141 -4.19 22.33 -5.76
C GLY A 141 -3.63 23.63 -5.17
N THR A 142 -4.46 24.34 -4.39
CA THR A 142 -3.99 25.47 -3.60
C THR A 142 -3.01 24.89 -2.59
N GLY A 143 -1.71 25.02 -2.89
CA GLY A 143 -0.61 24.27 -2.30
C GLY A 143 -0.49 24.38 -0.78
N LEU A 144 -1.32 23.62 -0.05
CA LEU A 144 -1.12 23.32 1.37
C LEU A 144 -0.05 22.23 1.57
N TYR A 145 0.33 21.51 0.51
CA TYR A 145 1.35 20.45 0.56
C TYR A 145 2.53 20.67 -0.40
N ALA A 146 2.55 21.79 -1.13
CA ALA A 146 3.54 22.08 -2.16
C ALA A 146 4.37 23.31 -1.77
N THR A 147 5.31 23.18 -0.82
CA THR A 147 6.57 23.96 -0.72
C THR A 147 7.30 23.73 0.62
N GLU A 148 7.76 22.52 0.90
CA GLU A 148 8.97 22.36 1.72
C GLU A 148 10.04 21.72 0.87
N ARG A 149 10.55 22.55 -0.04
CA ARG A 149 11.69 22.26 -0.89
C ARG A 149 12.89 22.10 0.04
N LEU A 150 13.46 20.89 0.10
CA LEU A 150 14.70 20.53 0.78
C LEU A 150 15.73 21.67 0.72
N GLN A 151 15.79 22.49 1.76
CA GLN A 151 16.97 23.30 2.05
C GLN A 151 17.83 22.48 3.00
N SER A 152 19.04 22.18 2.56
CA SER A 152 20.12 21.69 3.40
C SER A 152 20.35 22.69 4.53
N ILE A 153 19.82 22.41 5.72
CA ILE A 153 20.01 23.28 6.88
C ILE A 153 20.22 22.40 8.11
N THR A 154 21.46 22.42 8.61
CA THR A 154 21.74 22.19 10.02
C THR A 154 21.08 23.34 10.78
N LEU A 155 19.97 23.12 11.46
CA LEU A 155 19.50 23.98 12.56
C LEU A 155 18.74 23.12 13.56
N ILE A 156 19.34 23.05 14.74
CA ILE A 156 18.76 22.55 15.98
C ILE A 156 17.72 23.59 16.40
N GLU A 157 16.43 23.35 16.17
CA GLU A 157 15.37 24.15 16.81
C GLU A 157 14.24 23.27 17.35
N GLN A 158 14.34 23.06 18.66
CA GLN A 158 13.28 22.92 19.68
C GLN A 158 12.13 21.93 19.41
N VAL A 159 12.38 20.69 19.84
CA VAL A 159 11.33 19.76 20.29
C VAL A 159 10.47 20.45 21.37
N PRO A 160 9.13 20.35 21.32
CA PRO A 160 8.25 20.85 22.37
C PRO A 160 8.67 20.31 23.75
N LEU A 161 8.78 21.19 24.74
CA LEU A 161 9.43 20.95 26.04
C LEU A 161 8.78 19.87 26.94
N ASP A 162 7.67 19.26 26.52
CA ASP A 162 6.79 18.45 27.36
C ASP A 162 6.69 16.97 26.92
N GLU A 163 7.43 16.52 25.90
CA GLU A 163 7.49 15.10 25.51
C GLU A 163 8.74 14.40 26.03
N GLU A 164 8.55 13.26 26.71
CA GLU A 164 9.63 12.40 27.19
C GLU A 164 10.33 11.71 26.01
N LEU A 165 11.55 12.13 25.68
CA LEU A 165 12.32 11.56 24.58
C LEU A 165 12.97 10.23 24.98
N VAL A 166 12.83 9.22 24.11
CA VAL A 166 13.48 7.91 24.25
C VAL A 166 14.56 7.75 23.18
N GLU A 167 15.77 7.35 23.59
CA GLU A 167 16.86 7.04 22.66
C GLU A 167 16.75 5.59 22.16
N VAL A 168 16.58 5.41 20.85
CA VAL A 168 16.53 4.09 20.20
C VAL A 168 17.76 3.90 19.32
N THR A 169 18.62 2.95 19.67
CA THR A 169 19.81 2.59 18.86
C THR A 169 19.54 1.35 18.02
N VAL A 170 19.71 1.47 16.70
CA VAL A 170 19.58 0.36 15.75
C VAL A 170 20.86 0.16 14.93
N LYS A 171 21.20 -1.09 14.63
CA LYS A 171 22.28 -1.43 13.67
C LYS A 171 21.67 -1.75 12.31
N VAL A 172 22.00 -0.96 11.30
CA VAL A 172 21.50 -1.14 9.93
C VAL A 172 22.66 -1.17 8.92
N PRO A 173 22.48 -1.77 7.72
CA PRO A 173 23.45 -1.64 6.65
C PRO A 173 23.67 -0.16 6.28
N MET A 174 24.90 0.21 5.91
CA MET A 174 25.26 1.59 5.51
C MET A 174 24.33 2.16 4.42
N SER A 175 23.85 1.32 3.51
CA SER A 175 22.92 1.71 2.44
C SER A 175 21.54 2.18 2.94
N LYS A 176 21.21 1.91 4.20
CA LYS A 176 19.92 2.26 4.83
C LYS A 176 20.01 3.45 5.79
N GLN A 177 21.21 3.93 6.12
CA GLN A 177 21.42 5.03 7.08
C GLN A 177 20.57 6.26 6.76
N LYS A 178 20.65 6.77 5.52
CA LYS A 178 19.88 7.96 5.09
C LYS A 178 18.37 7.79 5.20
N VAL A 179 17.87 6.55 5.06
CA VAL A 179 16.44 6.27 5.19
C VAL A 179 16.03 6.37 6.66
N ILE A 180 16.83 5.78 7.57
CA ILE A 180 16.59 5.85 9.01
C ILE A 180 16.66 7.29 9.51
N GLU A 181 17.65 8.07 9.07
CA GLU A 181 17.77 9.49 9.42
C GLU A 181 16.54 10.30 8.98
N ARG A 182 16.03 10.05 7.77
CA ARG A 182 14.80 10.70 7.27
C ARG A 182 13.56 10.30 8.07
N CYS A 183 13.45 9.04 8.47
CA CYS A 183 12.35 8.57 9.32
C CYS A 183 12.40 9.26 10.68
N ALA A 184 13.57 9.26 11.34
CA ALA A 184 13.77 9.93 12.63
C ALA A 184 13.42 11.43 12.55
N TYR A 185 13.84 12.11 11.49
CA TYR A 185 13.46 13.49 11.24
C TYR A 185 11.94 13.66 11.14
N ALA A 186 11.26 12.82 10.35
CA ALA A 186 9.81 12.88 10.19
C ALA A 186 9.11 12.80 11.55
N PHE A 187 9.46 11.81 12.38
CA PHE A 187 8.91 11.64 13.73
C PHE A 187 9.17 12.85 14.63
N MET A 188 10.42 13.35 14.69
CA MET A 188 10.78 14.49 15.54
C MET A 188 10.02 15.77 15.21
N HIS A 189 9.62 15.95 13.96
CA HIS A 189 8.92 17.15 13.49
C HIS A 189 7.43 16.91 13.23
N ASN A 190 6.92 15.73 13.59
CA ASN A 190 5.55 15.29 13.37
C ASN A 190 5.04 15.61 11.95
N THR A 191 5.89 15.35 10.94
CA THR A 191 5.52 15.62 9.55
C THR A 191 4.42 14.65 9.10
N PRO A 192 3.66 14.93 8.03
CA PRO A 192 2.68 13.96 7.52
C PRO A 192 3.27 12.57 7.23
N GLU A 193 4.53 12.51 6.82
CA GLU A 193 5.27 11.26 6.61
C GLU A 193 5.51 10.48 7.92
N ALA A 194 5.53 11.15 9.08
CA ALA A 194 5.61 10.50 10.38
C ALA A 194 4.36 9.65 10.64
N GLN A 195 3.18 10.18 10.34
CA GLN A 195 1.92 9.44 10.45
C GLN A 195 1.90 8.24 9.50
N ASP A 196 2.37 8.42 8.25
CA ASP A 196 2.55 7.32 7.29
C ASP A 196 3.47 6.23 7.86
N LEU A 197 4.57 6.61 8.51
CA LEU A 197 5.55 5.69 9.11
C LEU A 197 5.03 5.01 10.38
N GLU A 198 4.28 5.71 11.25
CA GLU A 198 3.63 5.13 12.43
C GLU A 198 2.63 4.06 12.02
N GLU A 199 1.79 4.33 11.02
CA GLU A 199 0.80 3.39 10.53
C GLU A 199 1.42 2.16 9.87
N ILE A 200 2.50 2.34 9.09
CA ILE A 200 3.28 1.24 8.52
C ILE A 200 3.96 0.43 9.63
N ALA A 201 4.53 1.09 10.64
CA ALA A 201 5.16 0.43 11.77
C ALA A 201 4.13 -0.39 12.56
N LEU A 202 2.97 0.17 12.92
CA LEU A 202 1.86 -0.52 13.59
C LEU A 202 1.31 -1.70 12.77
N ALA A 203 1.27 -1.59 11.43
CA ALA A 203 0.86 -2.69 10.58
C ALA A 203 1.91 -3.81 10.51
N ALA A 204 3.21 -3.50 10.69
CA ALA A 204 4.33 -4.42 10.51
C ALA A 204 4.89 -4.99 11.82
N THR A 205 4.76 -4.28 12.95
CA THR A 205 5.28 -4.66 14.26
C THR A 205 4.13 -4.80 15.25
N GLY A 206 3.98 -5.99 15.82
CA GLY A 206 3.07 -6.22 16.96
C GLY A 206 1.92 -7.20 16.72
N MET A 207 1.58 -7.53 15.46
CA MET A 207 0.52 -8.53 15.20
C MET A 207 1.03 -9.94 15.53
N THR A 208 0.45 -10.53 16.57
CA THR A 208 0.59 -11.95 16.94
C THR A 208 -0.02 -12.86 15.86
N ILE A 209 0.29 -14.15 15.90
CA ILE A 209 -0.31 -15.11 14.95
C ILE A 209 -1.81 -15.22 15.18
N GLU A 210 -2.25 -15.15 16.44
CA GLU A 210 -3.65 -15.16 16.83
C GLU A 210 -4.40 -13.96 16.24
N GLU A 211 -3.87 -12.74 16.37
CA GLU A 211 -4.46 -11.53 15.77
C GLU A 211 -4.45 -11.56 14.24
N ALA A 212 -3.39 -12.11 13.64
CA ALA A 212 -3.32 -12.28 12.19
C ALA A 212 -4.38 -13.28 11.70
N MET A 213 -4.58 -14.37 12.44
CA MET A 213 -5.64 -15.34 12.15
C MET A 213 -7.01 -14.69 12.29
N GLU A 214 -7.32 -13.97 13.37
CA GLU A 214 -8.61 -13.29 13.55
C GLU A 214 -8.91 -12.29 12.42
N LEU A 215 -7.92 -11.46 12.04
CA LEU A 215 -8.09 -10.51 10.95
C LEU A 215 -8.30 -11.24 9.60
N ALA A 216 -7.55 -12.31 9.36
CA ALA A 216 -7.71 -13.14 8.18
C ALA A 216 -9.04 -13.92 8.19
N GLU A 217 -9.56 -14.34 9.35
CA GLU A 217 -10.75 -15.18 9.47
C GLU A 217 -11.98 -14.49 8.89
N THR A 218 -12.13 -13.19 9.17
CA THR A 218 -13.24 -12.36 8.68
C THR A 218 -13.31 -12.30 7.15
N VAL A 219 -12.21 -12.59 6.46
CA VAL A 219 -12.08 -12.49 5.00
C VAL A 219 -11.85 -13.86 4.34
N LEU A 220 -11.22 -14.83 5.03
CA LEU A 220 -10.55 -15.98 4.41
C LEU A 220 -10.84 -17.36 5.02
N ILE A 221 -11.64 -17.50 6.10
CA ILE A 221 -11.71 -18.80 6.83
C ILE A 221 -13.13 -19.43 6.92
N ASN A 222 -14.19 -18.81 6.38
CA ASN A 222 -15.57 -19.35 6.52
C ASN A 222 -16.10 -20.34 5.46
#